data_AF-A0A6A3P4S3-F1
#
_entry.id   AF-A0A6A3P4S3-F1
#
_cell.length_a   1.000
_cell.length_b   1.000
_cell.length_c   1.000
_cell.angle_alpha   90.00
_cell.angle_beta   90.00
_cell.angle_gamma   90.00
#
_symmetry.space_group_name_H-M   'P 1'
#
loop_
_entity.id
_entity.type
_entity.pdbx_description
1 polymer ?
#
loop_
_entity_poly.entity_id
_entity_poly.type
_entity_poly.pdbx_seq_one_letter_code
_entity_poly.pdbx_strand_id
1 'polypeptide(L)'
;MCRTLVKDVMSFLKWLEKLVAGCKDVVVFFKKMMWYKLKIKAATPEIKAPPSLAIPCDTRWGSILACLQSVLKPEKILLQLVTERGFLAAPSKAKKAGRRAVFDFVTGKELVVQREKAAKLLEPLVKFQGRFEKNRAVASEVFEMVLVLPDQIAK
;
A
#
# COMPACT_ATOMS: atom_id res chain seq x y z
N MET A 1 -10.04 19.10 7.40
CA MET A 1 -11.06 18.25 6.74
C MET A 1 -10.55 16.86 6.36
N CYS A 2 -9.38 16.72 5.72
CA CYS A 2 -8.96 15.43 5.13
C CYS A 2 -8.72 14.26 6.12
N ARG A 3 -8.28 14.52 7.37
CA ARG A 3 -7.96 13.44 8.32
C ARG A 3 -9.18 12.62 8.76
N THR A 4 -10.32 13.26 8.97
CA THR A 4 -11.56 12.58 9.41
C THR A 4 -12.12 11.75 8.27
N LEU A 5 -12.16 12.32 7.05
CA LEU A 5 -12.61 11.61 5.86
C LEU A 5 -11.78 10.36 5.55
N VAL A 6 -10.45 10.40 5.74
CA VAL A 6 -9.59 9.21 5.62
C VAL A 6 -10.04 8.11 6.57
N LYS A 7 -10.29 8.44 7.83
CA LYS A 7 -10.74 7.47 8.82
C LYS A 7 -12.13 6.92 8.51
N ASP A 8 -13.06 7.78 8.08
CA ASP A 8 -14.44 7.38 7.79
C ASP A 8 -14.52 6.48 6.56
N VAL A 9 -13.78 6.80 5.50
CA VAL A 9 -13.71 5.93 4.30
C VAL A 9 -13.00 4.62 4.61
N MET A 10 -11.93 4.62 5.42
CA MET A 10 -11.24 3.39 5.82
C MET A 10 -12.12 2.52 6.74
N SER A 11 -12.94 3.14 7.60
CA SER A 11 -13.87 2.41 8.47
C SER A 11 -15.03 1.81 7.67
N PHE A 12 -15.49 2.49 6.62
CA PHE A 12 -16.51 1.99 5.69
C PHE A 12 -15.96 0.88 4.77
N LEU A 13 -14.76 1.08 4.21
CA LEU A 13 -14.13 0.15 3.28
C LEU A 13 -13.15 -0.79 3.99
N LYS A 14 -13.71 -1.75 4.73
CA LYS A 14 -12.94 -2.75 5.49
C LYS A 14 -11.92 -3.54 4.65
N TRP A 15 -12.19 -3.75 3.37
CA TRP A 15 -11.24 -4.40 2.47
C TRP A 15 -10.00 -3.53 2.22
N LEU A 16 -10.17 -2.21 2.09
CA LEU A 16 -9.08 -1.26 1.89
C LEU A 16 -8.25 -1.12 3.17
N GLU A 17 -8.91 -1.10 4.32
CA GLU A 17 -8.26 -1.11 5.64
C GLU A 17 -7.32 -2.32 5.79
N LYS A 18 -7.82 -3.52 5.47
CA LYS A 18 -7.03 -4.76 5.49
C LYS A 18 -5.86 -4.72 4.49
N LEU A 19 -6.09 -4.23 3.27
CA LEU A 19 -5.06 -4.12 2.24
C LEU A 19 -3.92 -3.19 2.69
N VAL A 20 -4.24 -2.02 3.23
CA VAL A 20 -3.26 -1.05 3.72
C VAL A 20 -2.47 -1.62 4.91
N ALA A 21 -3.14 -2.31 5.84
CA ALA A 21 -2.48 -2.98 6.95
C ALA A 21 -1.47 -4.03 6.46
N GLY A 22 -1.86 -4.89 5.52
CA GLY A 22 -0.96 -5.88 4.94
C GLY A 22 0.24 -5.26 4.22
N CYS A 23 0.02 -4.20 3.42
CA CYS A 23 1.13 -3.46 2.80
C CYS A 23 2.08 -2.83 3.84
N LYS A 24 1.54 -2.29 4.93
CA LYS A 24 2.33 -1.76 6.06
C LYS A 24 3.18 -2.85 6.68
N ASP A 25 2.61 -4.04 6.91
CA ASP A 25 3.34 -5.18 7.48
C ASP A 25 4.47 -5.66 6.57
N VAL A 26 4.24 -5.74 5.26
CA VAL A 26 5.29 -6.03 4.27
C VAL A 26 6.41 -5.00 4.36
N VAL A 27 6.07 -3.70 4.31
CA VAL A 27 7.07 -2.63 4.35
C VAL A 27 7.89 -2.68 5.64
N VAL A 28 7.23 -2.84 6.79
CA VAL A 28 7.89 -2.92 8.10
C VAL A 28 8.78 -4.15 8.17
N PHE A 29 8.29 -5.31 7.73
CA PHE A 29 9.06 -6.55 7.72
C PHE A 29 10.34 -6.43 6.88
N PHE A 30 10.22 -5.96 5.65
CA PHE A 30 11.39 -5.82 4.77
C PHE A 30 12.36 -4.76 5.26
N LYS A 31 11.89 -3.60 5.73
CA LYS A 31 12.78 -2.57 6.30
C LYS A 31 13.52 -3.05 7.55
N LYS A 32 12.86 -3.80 8.44
CA LYS A 32 13.47 -4.22 9.71
C LYS A 32 14.32 -5.48 9.60
N MET A 33 13.93 -6.45 8.77
CA MET A 33 14.52 -7.79 8.81
C MET A 33 15.25 -8.21 7.53
N MET A 34 14.89 -7.65 6.38
CA MET A 34 15.31 -8.20 5.07
C MET A 34 15.80 -7.11 4.10
N TRP A 35 16.12 -5.92 4.61
CA TRP A 35 16.43 -4.75 3.79
C TRP A 35 17.66 -4.97 2.92
N TYR A 36 18.67 -5.64 3.48
CA TYR A 36 19.88 -6.02 2.76
C TYR A 36 19.57 -6.98 1.60
N LYS A 37 18.77 -8.03 1.82
CA LYS A 37 18.36 -8.98 0.77
C LYS A 37 17.58 -8.30 -0.34
N LEU A 38 16.67 -7.40 0.04
CA LEU A 38 15.89 -6.62 -0.91
C LEU A 38 16.78 -5.71 -1.76
N LYS A 39 17.77 -5.04 -1.16
CA LYS A 39 18.75 -4.23 -1.89
C LYS A 39 19.61 -5.05 -2.85
N ILE A 40 20.11 -6.20 -2.41
CA ILE A 40 20.94 -7.09 -3.24
C ILE A 40 20.15 -7.57 -4.45
N LYS A 41 18.93 -8.08 -4.26
CA LYS A 41 18.07 -8.49 -5.37
C LYS A 41 17.59 -7.35 -6.25
N ALA A 42 17.57 -6.12 -5.72
CA ALA A 42 17.21 -4.96 -6.49
C ALA A 42 18.35 -4.35 -7.31
N ALA A 43 19.60 -4.75 -7.04
CA ALA A 43 20.79 -4.27 -7.73
C ALA A 43 21.11 -5.08 -8.99
N THR A 44 20.26 -6.03 -9.39
CA THR A 44 20.39 -6.77 -10.65
C THR A 44 20.06 -5.88 -11.85
N PRO A 45 20.67 -6.15 -13.02
CA PRO A 45 20.60 -5.27 -14.21
C PRO A 45 19.20 -5.06 -14.80
N GLU A 46 18.20 -5.83 -14.35
CA GLU A 46 16.80 -5.69 -14.78
C GLU A 46 16.07 -4.49 -14.15
N ILE A 47 16.66 -3.83 -13.14
CA ILE A 47 15.94 -2.87 -12.28
C ILE A 47 16.56 -1.47 -12.40
N LYS A 48 15.77 -0.53 -12.92
CA LYS A 48 16.18 0.88 -13.13
C LYS A 48 16.31 1.72 -11.86
N ALA A 49 15.77 1.28 -10.71
CA ALA A 49 15.87 2.01 -9.44
C ALA A 49 15.66 1.10 -8.22
N PRO A 50 16.37 1.35 -7.09
CA PRO A 50 16.18 0.58 -5.86
C PRO A 50 14.75 0.73 -5.31
N PRO A 51 14.17 -0.33 -4.72
CA PRO A 51 12.83 -0.31 -4.18
C PRO A 51 12.74 0.66 -3.01
N SER A 52 12.04 1.77 -3.24
CA SER A 52 11.67 2.70 -2.18
C SER A 52 10.41 2.20 -1.50
N LEU A 53 10.55 1.41 -0.43
CA LEU A 53 9.44 0.99 0.41
C LEU A 53 8.96 2.17 1.28
N ALA A 54 7.68 2.52 1.20
CA ALA A 54 7.09 3.66 1.91
C ALA A 54 6.18 3.17 3.03
N ILE A 55 6.41 3.66 4.25
CA ILE A 55 5.50 3.38 5.38
C ILE A 55 4.33 4.35 5.25
N PRO A 56 3.07 3.88 5.31
CA PRO A 56 1.93 4.77 5.18
C PRO A 56 1.82 5.64 6.44
N CYS A 57 1.48 6.91 6.23
CA CYS A 57 0.97 7.78 7.29
C CYS A 57 -0.55 7.72 7.22
N ASP A 58 -1.18 7.21 8.27
CA ASP A 58 -2.61 6.85 8.33
C ASP A 58 -3.57 8.07 8.26
N THR A 59 -3.04 9.26 7.97
CA THR A 59 -3.80 10.53 7.96
C THR A 59 -3.84 11.22 6.59
N ARG A 60 -3.16 10.69 5.57
CA ARG A 60 -3.07 11.30 4.24
C ARG A 60 -3.24 10.26 3.15
N TRP A 61 -4.16 10.50 2.22
CA TRP A 61 -4.38 9.62 1.07
C TRP A 61 -3.11 9.42 0.26
N GLY A 62 -2.30 10.48 0.11
CA GLY A 62 -1.04 10.42 -0.62
C GLY A 62 -0.03 9.45 0.00
N SER A 63 0.01 9.35 1.33
CA SER A 63 0.90 8.41 2.02
C SER A 63 0.40 6.97 1.94
N ILE A 64 -0.92 6.76 1.96
CA ILE A 64 -1.53 5.45 1.76
C ILE A 64 -1.23 4.97 0.33
N LEU A 65 -1.50 5.80 -0.68
CA LEU A 65 -1.21 5.50 -2.08
C LEU A 65 0.28 5.23 -2.29
N ALA A 66 1.17 6.04 -1.72
CA ALA A 66 2.60 5.83 -1.80
C ALA A 66 3.04 4.48 -1.19
N CYS A 67 2.44 4.06 -0.07
CA CYS A 67 2.70 2.74 0.51
C CYS A 67 2.29 1.61 -0.44
N LEU A 68 1.07 1.66 -0.97
CA LEU A 68 0.59 0.65 -1.92
C LEU A 68 1.48 0.57 -3.16
N GLN A 69 1.84 1.71 -3.74
CA GLN A 69 2.73 1.79 -4.90
C GLN A 69 4.16 1.30 -4.57
N SER A 70 4.63 1.51 -3.34
CA SER A 70 5.96 1.07 -2.93
C SER A 70 6.11 -0.44 -2.82
N VAL A 71 5.03 -1.16 -2.46
CA VAL A 71 4.97 -2.62 -2.45
C VAL A 71 4.75 -3.16 -3.87
N LEU A 72 4.05 -2.41 -4.73
CA LEU A 72 3.80 -2.75 -6.14
C LEU A 72 5.05 -2.77 -7.01
N LYS A 73 5.80 -1.66 -7.02
CA LYS A 73 6.91 -1.51 -7.96
C LYS A 73 7.90 -2.68 -7.90
N PRO A 74 8.25 -3.21 -6.72
CA PRO A 74 9.11 -4.40 -6.60
C PRO A 74 8.35 -5.72 -6.41
N GLU A 75 7.08 -5.84 -6.79
CA GLU A 75 6.26 -7.03 -6.52
C GLU A 75 6.94 -8.34 -6.94
N LYS A 76 7.52 -8.39 -8.16
CA LYS A 76 8.26 -9.57 -8.64
C LYS A 76 9.42 -9.95 -7.73
N ILE A 77 10.15 -8.96 -7.21
CA ILE A 77 11.29 -9.15 -6.31
C ILE A 77 10.81 -9.65 -4.95
N LEU A 78 9.73 -9.05 -4.42
CA LEU A 78 9.12 -9.47 -3.17
C LEU A 78 8.64 -10.92 -3.29
N LEU A 79 7.97 -11.27 -4.39
CA LEU A 79 7.53 -12.63 -4.67
C LEU A 79 8.72 -13.60 -4.66
N GLN A 80 9.78 -13.30 -5.42
CA GLN A 80 10.98 -14.12 -5.43
C GLN A 80 11.63 -14.28 -4.05
N LEU A 81 11.62 -13.24 -3.21
CA LEU A 81 12.18 -13.30 -1.85
C LEU A 81 11.33 -14.13 -0.90
N VAL A 82 10.01 -14.02 -0.97
CA VAL A 82 9.12 -14.81 -0.11
C VAL A 82 9.05 -16.27 -0.53
N THR A 83 9.24 -16.57 -1.82
CA THR A 83 9.29 -17.94 -2.35
C THR A 83 10.65 -18.61 -2.22
N GLU A 84 11.68 -17.92 -1.72
CA GLU A 84 13.00 -18.52 -1.50
C GLU A 84 12.93 -19.73 -0.54
N ARG A 85 13.72 -20.76 -0.85
CA ARG A 85 13.88 -21.91 0.04
C ARG A 85 14.38 -21.42 1.40
N GLY A 86 13.64 -21.77 2.45
CA GLY A 86 13.94 -21.34 3.81
C GLY A 86 13.43 -19.96 4.19
N PHE A 87 12.65 -19.26 3.36
CA PHE A 87 11.98 -18.02 3.79
C PHE A 87 11.14 -18.27 5.04
N LEU A 88 10.34 -19.33 5.06
CA LEU A 88 9.50 -19.71 6.19
C LEU A 88 10.26 -20.37 7.36
N ALA A 89 11.56 -20.62 7.18
CA ALA A 89 12.42 -21.08 8.26
C ALA A 89 12.73 -19.88 9.17
N ALA A 90 12.32 -19.98 10.43
CA ALA A 90 12.55 -18.94 11.43
C ALA A 90 12.83 -19.58 12.80
N PRO A 91 13.73 -19.00 13.60
CA PRO A 91 14.18 -19.59 14.85
C PRO A 91 13.13 -19.52 15.97
N SER A 92 12.13 -18.63 15.86
CA SER A 92 11.07 -18.49 16.85
C SER A 92 9.68 -18.50 16.22
N LYS A 93 8.67 -18.95 16.98
CA LYS A 93 7.26 -18.99 16.56
C LYS A 93 6.76 -17.61 16.12
N ALA A 94 7.12 -16.55 16.86
CA ALA A 94 6.74 -15.17 16.52
C ALA A 94 7.36 -14.71 15.19
N LYS A 95 8.65 -14.98 14.95
CA LYS A 95 9.30 -14.66 13.66
C LYS A 95 8.69 -15.48 12.52
N LYS A 96 8.37 -16.76 12.77
CA LYS A 96 7.70 -17.62 11.78
C LYS A 96 6.32 -17.10 11.40
N ALA A 97 5.53 -16.65 12.36
CA ALA A 97 4.22 -16.06 12.13
C ALA A 97 4.30 -14.79 11.27
N GLY A 98 5.22 -13.88 11.59
CA GLY A 98 5.44 -12.67 10.78
C GLY A 98 5.87 -12.98 9.33
N ARG A 99 6.77 -13.96 9.15
CA ARG A 99 7.15 -14.43 7.81
C ARG A 99 5.98 -15.07 7.06
N ARG A 100 5.18 -15.88 7.75
CA ARG A 100 3.98 -16.51 7.18
C ARG A 100 2.97 -15.46 6.71
N ALA A 101 2.67 -14.48 7.54
CA ALA A 101 1.74 -13.40 7.19
C ALA A 101 2.19 -12.63 5.93
N VAL A 102 3.48 -12.29 5.86
CA VAL A 102 4.05 -11.63 4.67
C VAL A 102 4.03 -12.54 3.44
N PHE A 103 4.33 -13.83 3.61
CA PHE A 103 4.25 -14.82 2.52
C PHE A 103 2.83 -14.92 1.97
N ASP A 104 1.85 -15.16 2.84
CA ASP A 104 0.45 -15.37 2.46
C ASP A 104 -0.12 -14.10 1.79
N PHE A 105 0.26 -12.92 2.29
CA PHE A 105 -0.15 -11.65 1.70
C PHE A 105 0.47 -11.41 0.31
N VAL A 106 1.79 -11.58 0.15
CA VAL A 106 2.49 -11.32 -1.12
C VAL A 106 2.13 -12.36 -2.20
N THR A 107 1.87 -13.61 -1.80
CA THR A 107 1.47 -14.69 -2.73
C THR A 107 -0.03 -14.74 -3.00
N GLY A 108 -0.83 -13.98 -2.24
CA GLY A 108 -2.27 -13.92 -2.39
C GLY A 108 -2.67 -13.35 -3.75
N LYS A 109 -3.46 -14.11 -4.52
CA LYS A 109 -3.99 -13.68 -5.83
C LYS A 109 -4.84 -12.42 -5.74
N GLU A 110 -5.48 -12.20 -4.59
CA GLU A 110 -6.30 -11.02 -4.33
C GLU A 110 -5.49 -9.73 -4.19
N LEU A 111 -4.19 -9.80 -3.89
CA LEU A 111 -3.36 -8.62 -3.67
C LEU A 111 -3.33 -7.72 -4.90
N VAL A 112 -3.17 -8.30 -6.09
CA VAL A 112 -3.09 -7.55 -7.36
C VAL A 112 -4.45 -6.93 -7.69
N VAL A 113 -5.53 -7.69 -7.57
CA VAL A 113 -6.89 -7.26 -7.90
C VAL A 113 -7.39 -6.17 -6.93
N GLN A 114 -7.25 -6.40 -5.62
CA GLN A 114 -7.63 -5.42 -4.60
C GLN A 114 -6.74 -4.16 -4.69
N ARG A 115 -5.49 -4.29 -5.14
CA ARG A 115 -4.61 -3.13 -5.37
C ARG A 115 -5.05 -2.27 -6.54
N GLU A 116 -5.39 -2.84 -7.69
CA GLU A 116 -5.85 -2.05 -8.84
C GLU A 116 -7.13 -1.29 -8.50
N LYS A 117 -8.03 -1.93 -7.75
CA LYS A 117 -9.23 -1.29 -7.21
C LYS A 117 -8.88 -0.14 -6.25
N ALA A 118 -7.91 -0.34 -5.35
CA ALA A 118 -7.44 0.70 -4.43
C ALA A 118 -6.78 1.89 -5.16
N ALA A 119 -5.98 1.66 -6.19
CA ALA A 119 -5.34 2.73 -6.95
C ALA A 119 -6.39 3.61 -7.67
N LYS A 120 -7.36 2.99 -8.35
CA LYS A 120 -8.46 3.71 -9.02
C LYS A 120 -9.26 4.58 -8.07
N LEU A 121 -9.46 4.11 -6.83
CA LEU A 121 -10.16 4.85 -5.79
C LEU A 121 -9.32 5.98 -5.19
N LEU A 122 -8.03 5.73 -4.91
CA LEU A 122 -7.18 6.65 -4.16
C LEU A 122 -6.57 7.76 -5.02
N GLU A 123 -6.30 7.53 -6.30
CA GLU A 123 -5.68 8.55 -7.17
C GLU A 123 -6.51 9.85 -7.27
N PRO A 124 -7.84 9.81 -7.51
CA PRO A 124 -8.67 11.00 -7.49
C PRO A 124 -8.67 11.67 -6.12
N LEU A 125 -8.78 10.90 -5.04
CA LEU A 125 -8.75 11.40 -3.65
C LEU A 125 -7.46 12.16 -3.33
N VAL A 126 -6.31 11.67 -3.80
CA VAL A 126 -5.01 12.35 -3.64
C VAL A 126 -4.97 13.65 -4.43
N LYS A 127 -5.49 13.65 -5.67
CA LYS A 127 -5.56 14.85 -6.51
C LYS A 127 -6.43 15.92 -5.86
N PHE A 128 -7.59 15.52 -5.31
CA PHE A 128 -8.48 16.42 -4.57
C PHE A 128 -7.82 16.94 -3.29
N GLN A 129 -7.20 16.07 -2.48
CA GLN A 129 -6.46 16.48 -1.28
C GLN A 129 -5.40 17.54 -1.60
N GLY A 130 -4.61 17.33 -2.66
CA GLY A 130 -3.59 18.30 -3.08
C GLY A 130 -4.16 19.64 -3.54
N ARG A 131 -5.38 19.67 -4.09
CA ARG A 131 -6.09 20.91 -4.45
C ARG A 131 -6.61 21.63 -3.20
N PHE A 132 -7.23 20.92 -2.26
CA PHE A 132 -7.72 21.48 -1.00
C PHE A 132 -6.62 22.00 -0.07
N GLU A 133 -5.43 21.38 -0.10
CA GLU A 133 -4.30 21.82 0.70
C GLU A 133 -3.58 23.03 0.11
N LYS A 134 -3.64 23.24 -1.22
CA LYS A 134 -2.96 24.33 -1.91
C LYS A 134 -3.85 25.56 -2.16
N ASN A 135 -5.14 25.36 -2.39
CA ASN A 135 -6.11 26.43 -2.60
C ASN A 135 -7.13 26.42 -1.46
N ARG A 136 -7.56 27.60 -1.01
CA ARG A 136 -8.84 27.72 -0.30
C ARG A 136 -9.94 27.33 -1.29
N ALA A 137 -10.21 26.04 -1.40
CA ALA A 137 -11.15 25.53 -2.37
C ALA A 137 -12.53 26.14 -2.14
N VAL A 138 -13.20 26.46 -3.24
CA VAL A 138 -14.57 26.99 -3.22
C VAL A 138 -15.54 25.82 -3.03
N ALA A 139 -16.66 26.04 -2.37
CA ALA A 139 -17.61 24.98 -2.00
C ALA A 139 -18.09 24.13 -3.20
N SER A 140 -18.12 24.70 -4.41
CA SER A 140 -18.44 24.00 -5.66
C SER A 140 -17.43 22.89 -6.00
N GLU A 141 -16.15 23.08 -5.71
CA GLU A 141 -15.09 22.09 -5.98
C GLU A 141 -15.16 20.88 -5.02
N VAL A 142 -15.70 21.09 -3.82
CA VAL A 142 -15.99 20.02 -2.86
C VAL A 142 -17.18 19.18 -3.33
N PHE A 143 -18.17 19.80 -3.97
CA PHE A 143 -19.35 19.12 -4.51
C PHE A 143 -19.00 18.17 -5.66
N GLU A 144 -18.08 18.54 -6.57
CA GLU A 144 -17.62 17.63 -7.64
C GLU A 144 -17.01 16.34 -7.08
N MET A 145 -16.23 16.44 -6.00
CA MET A 145 -15.65 15.27 -5.32
C MET A 145 -16.73 14.33 -4.77
N VAL A 146 -17.80 14.88 -4.19
CA VAL A 146 -18.92 14.10 -3.64
C VAL A 146 -19.72 13.41 -4.74
N LEU A 147 -19.74 13.95 -5.97
CA LEU A 147 -20.41 13.32 -7.11
C LEU A 147 -19.55 12.23 -7.78
N VAL A 148 -18.22 12.38 -7.80
CA VAL A 148 -17.30 11.42 -8.45
C VAL A 148 -17.00 10.19 -7.58
N LEU A 149 -17.00 10.34 -6.25
CA LEU A 149 -16.67 9.26 -5.32
C LEU A 149 -17.64 8.06 -5.30
N PRO A 150 -18.97 8.27 -5.27
CA PRO A 150 -19.94 7.17 -5.21
C PRO A 150 -19.80 6.19 -6.39
N ASP A 151 -19.58 6.69 -7.60
CA ASP A 151 -19.44 5.87 -8.80
C ASP A 151 -18.17 4.99 -8.80
N GLN A 152 -17.15 5.39 -8.03
CA GLN A 152 -15.91 4.61 -7.87
C GLN A 152 -15.94 3.67 -6.66
N ILE A 153 -16.83 3.91 -5.70
CA ILE A 153 -17.00 3.11 -4.48
C ILE A 153 -18.09 2.03 -4.65
N ALA A 154 -19.12 2.28 -5.48
CA ALA A 154 -20.28 1.41 -5.65
C ALA A 154 -20.10 0.23 -6.63
N LYS A 155 -18.91 0.07 -7.23
CA LYS A 155 -18.51 -1.11 -8.04
C LYS A 155 -17.40 -1.88 -7.33
#